data_AF-A0AAD6RQ12-F1
#
_entry.id   AF-A0AAD6RQ12-F1
#
_cell.length_a   1.000
_cell.length_b   1.000
_cell.length_c   1.000
_cell.angle_alpha   90.00
_cell.angle_beta   90.00
_cell.angle_gamma   90.00
#
_symmetry.space_group_name_H-M   'P 1'
#
loop_
_entity.id
_entity.type
_entity.pdbx_description
1 polymer ?
#
loop_
_entity_poly.entity_id
_entity_poly.type
_entity_poly.pdbx_seq_one_letter_code
_entity_poly.pdbx_strand_id
1 'polypeptide(L)'
;MAKEIFKINDLDFSSRPTFALNLLISYLMEPQDLSLYVLYGDYWKFTKKPFVTELLGPWQLERSCGDRREEFTRFMHKLLKKASKNNEAAVDLGAE
;
A
#
# COMPACT_ATOMS: atom_id res chain seq x y z
N MET A 1 -17.59 -1.73 20.33
CA MET A 1 -16.91 -2.71 19.47
C MET A 1 -15.63 -2.22 18.81
N ALA A 2 -15.61 -1.35 17.79
CA ALA A 2 -14.36 -1.00 17.09
C ALA A 2 -13.25 -0.42 18.01
N LYS A 3 -13.63 0.47 18.94
CA LYS A 3 -12.72 1.02 19.96
C LYS A 3 -12.17 -0.06 20.90
N GLU A 4 -12.97 -1.06 21.23
CA GLU A 4 -12.54 -2.14 22.12
C GLU A 4 -11.47 -3.00 21.43
N ILE A 5 -11.66 -3.29 20.14
CA ILE A 5 -10.75 -4.13 19.36
C ILE A 5 -9.45 -3.40 19.01
N PHE A 6 -9.54 -2.17 18.46
CA PHE A 6 -8.36 -1.49 17.88
C PHE A 6 -7.69 -0.50 18.82
N LYS A 7 -8.14 -0.37 20.07
CA LYS A 7 -7.54 0.56 21.03
C LYS A 7 -7.43 0.01 22.44
N ILE A 8 -8.44 -0.69 22.94
CA ILE A 8 -8.41 -1.24 24.31
C ILE A 8 -7.66 -2.57 24.33
N ASN A 9 -7.96 -3.46 23.40
CA ASN A 9 -7.35 -4.80 23.28
C ASN A 9 -6.54 -4.92 21.98
N ASP A 10 -5.92 -3.82 21.53
CA ASP A 10 -5.27 -3.76 20.22
C ASP A 10 -4.14 -4.78 20.05
N LEU A 11 -3.41 -5.06 21.13
CA LEU A 11 -2.35 -6.07 21.15
C LEU A 11 -2.90 -7.48 20.94
N ASP A 12 -4.03 -7.83 21.55
CA ASP A 12 -4.64 -9.16 21.44
C ASP A 12 -5.14 -9.43 20.01
N PHE A 13 -5.59 -8.39 19.32
CA PHE A 13 -6.07 -8.44 17.93
C PHE A 13 -5.03 -7.98 16.89
N SER A 14 -3.77 -7.81 17.30
CA SER A 14 -2.72 -7.27 16.44
C SER A 14 -2.21 -8.27 15.40
N SER A 15 -2.37 -9.57 15.66
CA SER A 15 -1.97 -10.65 14.75
C SER A 15 -3.04 -10.87 13.70
N ARG A 16 -2.64 -10.81 12.42
CA ARG A 16 -3.54 -11.13 11.31
C ARG A 16 -3.75 -12.64 11.25
N PRO A 17 -4.99 -13.14 11.12
CA PRO A 17 -5.22 -14.56 10.92
C PRO A 17 -4.52 -15.01 9.63
N THR A 18 -3.85 -16.17 9.68
CA THR A 18 -3.19 -16.76 8.52
C THR A 18 -4.24 -17.14 7.49
N PHE A 19 -4.53 -16.24 6.56
CA PHE A 19 -5.44 -16.49 5.45
C PHE A 19 -4.73 -17.33 4.37
N ALA A 20 -5.49 -17.97 3.47
CA ALA A 20 -4.93 -18.66 2.30
C ALA A 20 -3.98 -17.76 1.47
N LEU A 21 -4.17 -16.44 1.55
CA LEU A 21 -3.32 -15.41 0.97
C LEU A 21 -1.89 -15.40 1.56
N ASN A 22 -1.73 -15.68 2.86
CA ASN A 22 -0.40 -15.85 3.47
C ASN A 22 0.31 -17.08 2.93
N LEU A 23 -0.42 -18.18 2.68
CA LEU A 23 0.15 -19.40 2.10
C LEU A 23 0.58 -19.15 0.64
N LEU A 24 -0.26 -18.46 -0.15
CA LEU A 24 0.03 -18.09 -1.53
C LEU A 24 1.21 -17.11 -1.62
N ILE A 25 1.25 -16.06 -0.79
CA ILE A 25 2.38 -15.13 -0.75
C ILE A 25 3.64 -15.83 -0.25
N SER A 26 3.56 -16.74 0.74
CA SER A 26 4.75 -17.50 1.19
C SER A 26 5.31 -18.45 0.13
N TYR A 27 4.50 -18.86 -0.84
CA TYR A 27 4.93 -19.67 -1.98
C TYR A 27 5.49 -18.82 -3.12
N LEU A 28 4.94 -17.62 -3.35
CA LEU A 28 5.29 -16.74 -4.46
C LEU A 28 6.35 -15.69 -4.12
N MET A 29 6.57 -15.38 -2.85
CA MET A 29 7.43 -14.30 -2.39
C MET A 29 8.37 -14.75 -1.28
N GLU A 30 9.53 -14.11 -1.20
CA GLU A 30 10.51 -14.44 -0.17
C GLU A 30 9.99 -14.03 1.22
N PRO A 31 10.41 -14.72 2.30
CA PRO A 31 9.93 -14.45 3.67
C PRO A 31 10.05 -12.97 4.11
N GLN A 32 11.01 -12.24 3.53
CA GLN A 32 11.25 -10.82 3.76
C GLN A 32 10.16 -9.89 3.19
N ASP A 33 9.51 -10.29 2.10
CA ASP A 33 8.40 -9.56 1.48
C ASP A 33 7.07 -9.78 2.21
N LEU A 34 6.99 -10.83 3.05
CA LEU A 34 5.81 -11.20 3.82
C LEU A 34 5.71 -10.45 5.17
N SER A 35 6.64 -9.54 5.48
CA SER A 35 6.74 -8.89 6.79
C SER A 35 5.43 -8.24 7.30
N LEU A 36 4.57 -7.74 6.40
CA LEU A 36 3.25 -7.17 6.74
C LEU A 36 2.21 -8.20 7.20
N TYR A 37 2.43 -9.47 6.90
CA TYR A 37 1.51 -10.58 7.06
C TYR A 37 1.94 -11.60 8.12
N VAL A 38 3.09 -11.37 8.75
CA VAL A 38 3.59 -12.18 9.89
C VAL A 38 2.82 -11.84 11.17
N LEU A 39 2.73 -12.80 12.09
CA LEU A 39 2.18 -12.62 13.43
C LEU A 39 2.86 -11.45 14.16
N TYR A 40 2.10 -10.76 14.99
CA TYR A 40 2.64 -9.63 15.73
C TYR A 40 3.74 -10.08 16.70
N GLY A 41 4.88 -9.40 16.66
CA GLY A 41 6.04 -9.73 17.47
C GLY A 41 7.21 -8.81 17.15
N ASP A 42 8.37 -9.07 17.75
CA ASP A 42 9.54 -8.19 17.59
C ASP A 42 10.06 -8.14 16.15
N TYR A 43 9.95 -9.24 15.42
CA TYR A 43 10.26 -9.26 13.98
C TYR A 43 9.35 -8.33 13.19
N TRP A 44 8.02 -8.38 13.41
CA TRP A 44 7.06 -7.49 12.74
C TRP A 44 7.31 -6.02 13.09
N LYS A 45 7.65 -5.72 14.36
CA LYS A 45 7.99 -4.34 14.78
C LYS A 45 9.26 -3.85 14.10
N PHE A 46 10.29 -4.70 14.04
CA PHE A 46 11.56 -4.40 13.38
C PHE A 46 11.37 -4.12 11.90
N THR A 47 10.61 -4.96 11.20
CA THR A 47 10.34 -4.80 9.77
C THR A 47 9.44 -3.59 9.49
N LYS A 48 8.42 -3.33 10.33
CA LYS A 48 7.52 -2.17 10.15
C LYS A 48 8.23 -0.83 10.36
N LYS A 49 9.21 -0.76 11.26
CA LYS A 49 9.90 0.50 11.62
C LYS A 49 10.41 1.28 10.39
N PRO A 50 11.26 0.72 9.50
CA PRO A 50 11.76 1.44 8.33
C PRO A 50 10.65 1.87 7.36
N PHE A 51 9.56 1.10 7.22
CA PHE A 51 8.42 1.54 6.41
C PHE A 51 7.80 2.83 6.93
N VAL A 52 7.65 2.94 8.26
CA VAL A 52 7.00 4.10 8.88
C VAL A 52 7.97 5.28 9.03
N THR A 53 9.25 5.03 9.31
CA THR A 53 10.22 6.11 9.56
C THR A 53 10.92 6.61 8.31
N GLU A 54 11.29 5.70 7.40
CA GLU A 54 12.08 6.02 6.22
C GLU A 54 11.21 6.10 4.96
N LEU A 55 10.49 5.02 4.62
CA LEU A 55 9.79 4.94 3.33
C LEU A 55 8.57 5.86 3.26
N LEU A 56 7.73 5.83 4.29
CA LEU A 56 6.50 6.60 4.42
C LEU A 56 6.66 7.72 5.46
N GLY A 57 7.89 8.03 5.84
CA GLY A 57 8.20 9.14 6.74
C GLY A 57 7.89 10.50 6.10
N PRO A 58 7.62 11.55 6.91
CA PRO A 58 7.27 12.88 6.40
C PRO A 58 8.28 13.42 5.38
N TRP A 59 9.57 13.25 5.65
CA TRP A 59 10.64 13.72 4.78
C TRP A 59 10.61 13.05 3.40
N GLN A 60 10.41 11.73 3.35
CA GLN A 60 10.33 11.00 2.08
C GLN A 60 9.04 11.31 1.31
N LEU A 61 7.94 11.57 2.03
CA LEU A 61 6.69 12.03 1.43
C LEU A 61 6.81 13.42 0.79
N GLU A 62 7.54 14.32 1.42
CA GLU A 62 7.86 15.63 0.86
C GLU A 62 8.78 15.51 -0.36
N ARG A 63 9.82 14.68 -0.27
CA ARG A 63 10.76 14.44 -1.37
C ARG A 63 10.07 13.88 -2.61
N SER A 64 9.17 12.90 -2.43
CA SER A 64 8.40 12.28 -3.51
C SER A 64 7.21 13.13 -4.01
N CYS A 65 6.97 14.31 -3.43
CA CYS A 65 5.88 15.20 -3.84
C CYS A 65 6.02 15.66 -5.29
N GLY A 66 7.26 15.95 -5.73
CA GLY A 66 7.57 16.35 -7.10
C GLY A 66 7.20 15.25 -8.10
N ASP A 67 7.73 14.05 -7.87
CA ASP A 67 7.51 12.88 -8.74
C ASP A 67 6.01 12.55 -8.86
N ARG A 68 5.28 12.54 -7.73
CA ARG A 68 3.83 12.29 -7.74
C ARG A 68 3.06 13.34 -8.55
N ARG A 69 3.48 14.61 -8.50
CA ARG A 69 2.87 15.69 -9.29
C ARG A 69 3.16 15.53 -10.78
N GLU A 70 4.36 15.09 -11.12
CA GLU A 70 4.71 14.78 -12.51
C GLU A 70 3.88 13.62 -13.05
N GLU A 71 3.78 12.52 -12.31
CA GLU A 71 2.97 11.36 -12.71
C GLU A 71 1.49 11.71 -12.85
N PHE A 72 0.96 12.52 -11.93
CA PHE A 72 -0.40 13.05 -12.05
C PHE A 72 -0.59 13.88 -13.33
N THR A 73 0.37 14.75 -13.63
CA THR A 73 0.33 15.59 -14.84
C THR A 73 0.40 14.74 -16.12
N ARG A 74 1.27 13.73 -16.13
CA ARG A 74 1.42 12.76 -17.22
C ARG A 74 0.13 11.98 -17.46
N PHE A 75 -0.50 11.51 -16.38
CA PHE A 75 -1.79 10.82 -16.42
C PHE A 75 -2.90 11.72 -16.99
N MET A 76 -3.01 12.97 -16.52
CA MET A 76 -3.98 13.94 -17.05
C MET A 76 -3.80 14.20 -18.55
N HIS A 77 -2.56 14.34 -19.02
CA HIS A 77 -2.30 14.49 -20.45
C HIS A 77 -2.72 13.26 -21.26
N LYS A 78 -2.49 12.03 -20.75
CA LYS A 78 -2.97 10.80 -21.40
C LYS A 78 -4.50 10.78 -21.50
N LEU A 79 -5.20 11.14 -20.41
CA LEU A 79 -6.66 11.22 -20.38
C LEU A 79 -7.19 12.23 -21.40
N LEU A 80 -6.66 13.45 -21.42
CA LEU A 80 -7.07 14.49 -22.37
C LEU A 80 -6.81 14.08 -23.82
N LYS A 81 -5.70 13.41 -24.09
CA LYS A 81 -5.38 12.88 -25.43
C LYS A 81 -6.32 11.76 -25.85
N LYS A 82 -6.77 10.90 -24.93
CA LYS A 82 -7.79 9.88 -25.23
C LYS A 82 -9.14 10.55 -25.52
N ALA A 83 -9.53 11.53 -24.69
CA ALA A 83 -10.77 12.29 -24.86
C ALA A 83 -10.82 13.10 -26.17
N SER A 84 -9.69 13.61 -26.65
CA SER A 84 -9.65 14.37 -27.92
C SER A 84 -9.61 13.52 -29.17
N LYS A 85 -9.20 12.24 -29.07
CA LYS A 85 -9.05 11.34 -30.22
C LYS A 85 -10.27 10.46 -30.49
N ASN A 86 -11.07 10.15 -29.48
CA ASN A 86 -12.24 9.28 -29.62
C ASN A 86 -13.49 9.95 -29.04
N ASN A 87 -14.63 9.82 -29.75
CA ASN A 87 -15.99 10.04 -29.26
C ASN A 87 -16.42 9.00 -28.20
N GLU A 88 -15.48 8.28 -27.58
CA GLU A 88 -15.77 7.27 -26.55
C GLU A 88 -15.90 7.96 -25.20
N ALA A 89 -17.13 7.96 -24.68
CA ALA A 89 -17.51 8.66 -23.45
C ALA A 89 -16.90 8.06 -22.16
N ALA A 90 -16.25 6.89 -22.24
CA ALA A 90 -15.75 6.16 -21.08
C ALA A 90 -14.27 5.79 -21.26
N VAL A 91 -13.44 6.24 -20.31
CA VAL A 91 -12.06 5.79 -20.17
C VAL A 91 -12.02 4.78 -19.02
N ASP A 92 -11.58 3.56 -19.30
CA ASP A 92 -11.29 2.57 -18.25
C ASP A 92 -10.02 2.96 -17.49
N LEU A 93 -10.17 3.21 -16.19
CA LEU A 93 -9.09 3.61 -15.28
C LEU A 93 -8.39 2.39 -14.64
N GLY A 94 -8.96 1.18 -14.74
CA GLY A 94 -8.38 -0.03 -14.17
C GLY A 94 -7.41 -0.76 -15.10
N ALA A 95 -7.34 -0.36 -16.37
CA ALA A 95 -6.47 -0.93 -17.39
C ALA A 95 -5.16 -0.15 -17.62
N GLU A 96 -4.90 0.89 -16.80
CA GLU A 96 -3.63 1.63 -16.76
C GLU A 96 -2.72 1.10 -15.65
#